data_AF-A0A7C6HI20-F1
#
_entry.id   AF-A0A7C6HI20-F1
#
_cell.length_a   1.000
_cell.length_b   1.000
_cell.length_c   1.000
_cell.angle_alpha   90.00
_cell.angle_beta   90.00
_cell.angle_gamma   90.00
#
_symmetry.space_group_name_H-M   'P 1'
#
loop_
_entity.id
_entity.type
_entity.pdbx_description
1 polymer ?
#
loop_
_entity_poly.entity_id
_entity_poly.type
_entity_poly.pdbx_seq_one_letter_code
_entity_poly.pdbx_strand_id
1 'polypeptide(L)'
;MTKKISVLLALLISLLSIMVIAVWTTTGESNSPIPIASLAITDYDELNEDGDKIKNIRDFVNEDNLTYIVKYEIGPENADDNLLRAYADSSKVSVLIDIINSEVYVFFGNLAGLNAVTITIKDEKTNKSDEIILMFKMPGDIIVPDLD
;
A
#
# COMPACT_ATOMS: atom_id res chain seq x y z
N MET A 1 -57.40 8.68 40.39
CA MET A 1 -56.58 9.21 39.28
C MET A 1 -55.15 8.68 39.26
N THR A 2 -54.55 8.35 40.41
CA THR A 2 -53.15 7.88 40.54
C THR A 2 -52.82 6.58 39.80
N LYS A 3 -53.68 5.55 39.84
CA LYS A 3 -53.43 4.26 39.15
C LYS A 3 -53.30 4.37 37.63
N LYS A 4 -54.07 5.25 36.98
CA LYS A 4 -54.01 5.43 35.51
C LYS A 4 -52.69 6.10 35.08
N ILE A 5 -52.18 7.01 35.92
CA ILE A 5 -50.91 7.71 35.71
C ILE A 5 -49.71 6.76 35.91
N SER A 6 -49.76 5.87 36.90
CA SER A 6 -48.71 4.86 37.09
C SER A 6 -48.58 3.90 35.92
N VAL A 7 -49.70 3.48 35.30
CA VAL A 7 -49.68 2.60 34.13
C VAL A 7 -49.13 3.32 32.90
N LEU A 8 -49.49 4.58 32.69
CA LEU A 8 -48.96 5.40 31.60
C LEU A 8 -47.44 5.61 31.72
N LEU A 9 -46.97 5.86 32.95
CA LEU A 9 -45.55 6.06 33.24
C LEU A 9 -44.74 4.77 33.02
N ALA A 10 -45.27 3.62 33.44
CA ALA A 10 -44.64 2.32 33.19
C ALA A 10 -44.53 2.02 31.68
N LEU A 11 -45.53 2.41 30.89
CA LEU A 11 -45.52 2.23 29.44
C LEU A 11 -44.46 3.11 28.75
N LEU A 12 -44.32 4.37 29.18
CA LEU A 12 -43.30 5.28 28.66
C LEU A 12 -41.88 4.81 28.98
N ILE A 13 -41.65 4.31 30.19
CA ILE A 13 -40.34 3.79 30.60
C ILE A 13 -39.96 2.53 29.82
N SER A 14 -40.93 1.65 29.51
CA SER A 14 -40.63 0.45 28.71
C SER A 14 -40.31 0.80 27.26
N LEU A 15 -41.03 1.75 26.65
CA LEU A 15 -40.77 2.26 25.31
C LEU A 15 -39.38 2.91 25.21
N LEU A 16 -39.03 3.76 26.18
CA LEU A 16 -37.68 4.36 26.24
C LEU A 16 -36.59 3.30 26.43
N SER A 17 -36.82 2.28 27.26
CA SER A 17 -35.84 1.22 27.50
C SER A 17 -35.53 0.41 26.23
N ILE A 18 -36.55 0.13 25.41
CA ILE A 18 -36.37 -0.58 24.13
C ILE A 18 -35.56 0.29 23.15
N MET A 19 -35.83 1.60 23.09
CA MET A 19 -35.06 2.52 22.26
C MET A 19 -33.59 2.61 22.70
N VAL A 20 -33.32 2.66 24.01
CA VAL A 20 -31.95 2.74 24.53
C VAL A 20 -31.13 1.50 24.19
N ILE A 21 -31.73 0.31 24.26
CA ILE A 21 -31.07 -0.95 23.87
C ILE A 21 -30.83 -0.98 22.35
N ALA A 22 -31.83 -0.60 21.55
CA ALA A 22 -31.70 -0.56 20.09
C ALA A 22 -30.58 0.39 19.65
N VAL A 23 -30.51 1.61 20.21
CA VAL A 23 -29.48 2.61 19.88
C VAL A 23 -28.07 2.12 20.23
N TRP A 24 -27.89 1.42 21.35
CA TRP A 24 -26.61 0.81 21.71
C TRP A 24 -26.22 -0.35 20.78
N THR A 25 -27.18 -1.14 20.29
CA THR A 25 -26.89 -2.20 19.30
C THR A 25 -26.66 -1.68 17.88
N THR A 26 -27.16 -0.48 17.54
CA THR A 26 -26.98 0.14 16.21
C THR A 26 -25.77 1.06 16.13
N THR A 27 -25.16 1.41 17.27
CA THR A 27 -23.86 2.09 17.33
C THR A 27 -22.71 1.09 17.44
N GLY A 28 -22.88 -0.11 16.86
CA GLY A 28 -21.74 -0.95 16.54
C GLY A 28 -20.77 -0.13 15.71
N GLU A 29 -19.50 -0.09 16.13
CA GLU A 29 -18.40 0.46 15.37
C GLU A 29 -18.61 0.15 13.89
N SER A 30 -18.52 1.16 13.05
CA SER A 30 -18.45 0.95 11.61
C SER A 30 -17.22 0.10 11.34
N ASN A 31 -17.38 -1.23 11.33
CA ASN A 31 -16.38 -2.22 10.93
C ASN A 31 -16.08 -2.16 9.43
N SER A 32 -16.37 -1.03 8.77
CA SER A 32 -16.00 -0.80 7.39
C SER A 32 -14.49 -0.60 7.36
N PRO A 33 -13.73 -1.49 6.70
CA PRO A 33 -12.29 -1.35 6.64
C PRO A 33 -11.94 -0.04 5.95
N ILE A 34 -11.06 0.75 6.57
CA ILE A 34 -10.68 2.07 6.04
C ILE A 34 -9.93 1.85 4.72
N PRO A 35 -10.36 2.44 3.60
CA PRO A 35 -9.70 2.24 2.32
C PRO A 35 -8.34 2.98 2.27
N ILE A 36 -7.40 2.44 1.49
CA ILE A 36 -6.13 3.11 1.18
C ILE A 36 -6.42 4.39 0.38
N ALA A 37 -6.01 5.53 0.92
CA ALA A 37 -6.11 6.83 0.26
C ALA A 37 -4.83 7.20 -0.50
N SER A 38 -3.68 6.80 0.05
CA SER A 38 -2.35 7.04 -0.53
C SER A 38 -1.48 5.79 -0.42
N LEU A 39 -0.71 5.53 -1.46
CA LEU A 39 0.34 4.51 -1.52
C LEU A 39 1.58 5.20 -2.10
N ALA A 40 2.71 5.13 -1.39
CA ALA A 40 3.93 5.80 -1.79
C ALA A 40 5.17 4.95 -1.47
N ILE A 41 5.97 4.66 -2.48
CA ILE A 41 7.34 4.14 -2.36
C ILE A 41 8.23 5.32 -2.00
N THR A 42 8.90 5.21 -0.85
CA THR A 42 9.70 6.29 -0.25
C THR A 42 11.20 6.12 -0.45
N ASP A 43 11.65 4.91 -0.78
CA ASP A 43 13.07 4.60 -1.00
C ASP A 43 13.41 4.64 -2.49
N TYR A 44 13.70 5.84 -3.01
CA TYR A 44 14.21 6.08 -4.36
C TYR A 44 15.34 7.12 -4.34
N ASP A 45 16.22 7.10 -5.34
CA ASP A 45 17.39 7.98 -5.41
C ASP A 45 17.10 9.25 -6.22
N GLU A 46 16.39 9.11 -7.34
CA GLU A 46 16.06 10.22 -8.23
C GLU A 46 14.68 10.03 -8.88
N LEU A 47 14.16 11.13 -9.45
CA LEU A 47 13.00 11.12 -10.34
C LEU A 47 13.49 11.45 -11.75
N ASN A 48 13.03 10.70 -12.75
CA ASN A 48 13.33 11.03 -14.14
C ASN A 48 12.48 12.23 -14.63
N GLU A 49 12.70 12.66 -15.88
CA GLU A 49 11.95 13.76 -16.50
C GLU A 49 10.44 13.48 -16.61
N ASP A 50 10.05 12.20 -16.63
CA ASP A 50 8.67 11.73 -16.69
C ASP A 50 8.00 11.62 -15.31
N GLY A 51 8.78 11.76 -14.22
CA GLY A 51 8.32 11.64 -12.84
C GLY A 51 8.38 10.22 -12.25
N ASP A 52 9.02 9.27 -12.93
CA ASP A 52 9.23 7.91 -12.45
C ASP A 52 10.35 7.87 -11.42
N LYS A 53 10.16 7.04 -10.40
CA LYS A 53 11.13 6.81 -9.33
C LYS A 53 12.21 5.86 -9.79
N ILE A 54 13.46 6.27 -9.66
CA ILE A 54 14.63 5.46 -10.02
C ILE A 54 15.42 5.15 -8.75
N LYS A 55 15.80 3.87 -8.60
CA LYS A 55 16.72 3.39 -7.56
C LYS A 55 17.89 2.65 -8.19
N ASN A 56 19.11 3.03 -7.82
CA ASN A 56 20.30 2.28 -8.19
C ASN A 56 20.49 1.11 -7.21
N ILE A 57 20.34 -0.11 -7.71
CA ILE A 57 20.47 -1.34 -6.91
C ILE A 57 21.77 -2.09 -7.18
N ARG A 58 22.66 -1.56 -8.03
CA ARG A 58 23.88 -2.24 -8.46
C ARG A 58 24.80 -2.65 -7.31
N ASP A 59 24.91 -1.81 -6.30
CA ASP A 59 25.81 -2.07 -5.16
C ASP A 59 25.18 -3.02 -4.13
N PHE A 60 23.85 -3.19 -4.18
CA PHE A 60 23.09 -4.07 -3.28
C PHE A 60 22.85 -5.46 -3.88
N VAL A 61 22.62 -5.51 -5.20
CA VAL A 61 22.26 -6.72 -5.93
C VAL A 61 23.40 -7.15 -6.85
N ASN A 62 23.99 -8.30 -6.55
CA ASN A 62 25.12 -8.89 -7.27
C ASN A 62 25.00 -10.42 -7.30
N GLU A 63 26.00 -11.11 -7.84
CA GLU A 63 25.97 -12.59 -7.94
C GLU A 63 25.89 -13.30 -6.59
N ASP A 64 26.37 -12.67 -5.52
CA ASP A 64 26.33 -13.20 -4.15
C ASP A 64 25.04 -12.82 -3.40
N ASN A 65 24.40 -11.70 -3.78
CA ASN A 65 23.16 -11.21 -3.20
C ASN A 65 22.15 -10.84 -4.28
N LEU A 66 21.18 -11.72 -4.50
CA LEU A 66 20.15 -11.57 -5.52
C LEU A 66 18.84 -10.99 -4.97
N THR A 67 18.88 -10.29 -3.85
CA THR A 67 17.67 -9.76 -3.19
C THR A 67 17.78 -8.26 -2.92
N TYR A 68 16.68 -7.55 -3.16
CA TYR A 68 16.51 -6.14 -2.79
C TYR A 68 15.19 -5.96 -2.03
N ILE A 69 15.11 -4.93 -1.18
CA ILE A 69 13.92 -4.62 -0.38
C ILE A 69 13.46 -3.21 -0.73
N VAL A 70 12.23 -3.09 -1.21
CA VAL A 70 11.57 -1.81 -1.50
C VAL A 70 10.65 -1.45 -0.34
N LYS A 71 10.82 -0.27 0.24
CA LYS A 71 9.94 0.23 1.32
C LYS A 71 8.83 1.09 0.76
N TYR A 72 7.63 0.91 1.31
CA TYR A 72 6.46 1.71 0.95
C TYR A 72 5.73 2.20 2.19
N GLU A 73 4.89 3.21 1.98
CA GLU A 73 4.01 3.79 2.98
C GLU A 73 2.58 3.80 2.45
N ILE A 74 1.62 3.45 3.31
CA ILE A 74 0.19 3.56 3.04
C ILE A 74 -0.43 4.58 3.99
N GLY A 75 -1.41 5.32 3.49
CA GLY A 75 -2.19 6.27 4.27
C GLY A 75 -3.68 6.03 4.07
N PRO A 76 -4.50 6.16 5.14
CA PRO A 76 -4.12 6.37 6.54
C PRO A 76 -3.47 5.13 7.20
N GLU A 77 -2.79 5.30 8.34
CA GLU A 77 -2.01 4.24 9.05
C GLU A 77 -2.81 2.96 9.36
N ASN A 78 -4.13 3.09 9.49
CA ASN A 78 -5.06 1.99 9.77
C ASN A 78 -5.88 1.56 8.53
N ALA A 79 -5.37 1.85 7.33
CA ALA A 79 -5.99 1.41 6.09
C ALA A 79 -5.90 -0.13 5.93
N ASP A 80 -6.91 -0.68 5.26
CA ASP A 80 -7.03 -2.10 4.91
C ASP A 80 -6.16 -2.41 3.69
N ASP A 81 -5.11 -3.19 3.91
CA ASP A 81 -4.06 -3.56 2.95
C ASP A 81 -4.12 -5.02 2.49
N ASN A 82 -5.20 -5.74 2.83
CA ASN A 82 -5.38 -7.16 2.49
C ASN A 82 -5.34 -7.44 0.97
N LEU A 83 -5.66 -6.45 0.14
CA LEU A 83 -5.66 -6.51 -1.32
C LEU A 83 -4.46 -5.81 -1.97
N LEU A 84 -3.44 -5.46 -1.19
CA LEU A 84 -2.19 -4.95 -1.71
C LEU A 84 -1.39 -6.07 -2.39
N ARG A 85 -0.88 -5.79 -3.59
CA ARG A 85 -0.11 -6.72 -4.41
C ARG A 85 1.11 -6.00 -4.99
N ALA A 86 2.19 -6.75 -5.17
CA ALA A 86 3.38 -6.29 -5.86
C ALA A 86 3.54 -7.07 -7.16
N TYR A 87 4.03 -6.39 -8.19
CA TYR A 87 4.27 -6.94 -9.51
C TYR A 87 5.67 -6.52 -10.00
N ALA A 88 6.28 -7.35 -10.83
CA ALA A 88 7.48 -7.02 -11.57
C ALA A 88 7.22 -7.12 -13.06
N ASP A 89 7.82 -6.24 -13.85
CA ASP A 89 7.73 -6.23 -15.32
C ASP A 89 8.54 -7.34 -16.01
N SER A 90 9.37 -8.07 -15.25
CA SER A 90 10.30 -9.07 -15.74
C SER A 90 10.00 -10.46 -15.19
N SER A 91 9.94 -11.47 -16.06
CA SER A 91 9.76 -12.88 -15.68
C SER A 91 10.96 -13.49 -14.95
N LYS A 92 12.11 -12.80 -14.94
CA LYS A 92 13.31 -13.19 -14.19
C LYS A 92 13.27 -12.70 -12.75
N VAL A 93 12.24 -11.96 -12.37
CA VAL A 93 12.10 -11.34 -11.05
C VAL A 93 10.83 -11.83 -10.40
N SER A 94 10.94 -12.18 -9.12
CA SER A 94 9.81 -12.54 -8.27
C SER A 94 9.70 -11.53 -7.15
N VAL A 95 8.47 -11.17 -6.78
CA VAL A 95 8.20 -10.20 -5.72
C VAL A 95 7.32 -10.82 -4.65
N LEU A 96 7.62 -10.49 -3.40
CA LEU A 96 6.85 -10.87 -2.24
C LEU A 96 6.57 -9.63 -1.41
N ILE A 97 5.31 -9.40 -1.06
CA ILE A 97 4.93 -8.30 -0.19
C ILE A 97 4.88 -8.76 1.27
N ASP A 98 5.56 -8.03 2.14
CA ASP A 98 5.47 -8.11 3.58
C ASP A 98 4.68 -6.91 4.10
N ILE A 99 3.41 -7.18 4.39
CA ILE A 99 2.44 -6.20 4.84
C ILE A 99 2.77 -5.70 6.26
N ILE A 100 3.39 -6.56 7.09
CA ILE A 100 3.65 -6.24 8.49
C ILE A 100 4.75 -5.17 8.60
N ASN A 101 5.79 -5.29 7.78
CA ASN A 101 6.92 -4.38 7.77
C ASN A 101 6.82 -3.26 6.71
N SER A 102 5.76 -3.26 5.90
CA SER A 102 5.60 -2.36 4.74
C SER A 102 6.77 -2.45 3.75
N GLU A 103 7.14 -3.68 3.42
CA GLU A 103 8.29 -4.01 2.59
C GLU A 103 7.89 -4.90 1.41
N VAL A 104 8.52 -4.70 0.25
CA VAL A 104 8.42 -5.60 -0.90
C VAL A 104 9.80 -6.20 -1.13
N TYR A 105 9.89 -7.51 -0.95
CA TYR A 105 11.07 -8.30 -1.24
C TYR A 105 11.11 -8.62 -2.73
N VAL A 106 12.20 -8.24 -3.37
CA VAL A 106 12.45 -8.43 -4.80
C VAL A 106 13.57 -9.44 -4.95
N PHE A 107 13.26 -10.59 -5.53
CA PHE A 107 14.18 -11.70 -5.78
C PHE A 107 14.53 -11.77 -7.25
N PHE A 108 15.83 -11.69 -7.55
CA PHE A 108 16.36 -11.75 -8.90
C PHE A 108 16.84 -13.17 -9.20
N GLY A 109 16.38 -13.78 -10.30
CA GLY A 109 16.80 -15.13 -10.69
C GLY A 109 18.17 -15.16 -11.35
N ASN A 110 18.28 -14.57 -12.54
CA ASN A 110 19.53 -14.43 -13.26
C ASN A 110 19.69 -12.98 -13.73
N LEU A 111 20.80 -12.35 -13.32
CA LEU A 111 21.11 -10.95 -13.64
C LEU A 111 21.53 -10.74 -15.10
N ALA A 112 21.90 -11.80 -15.82
CA ALA A 112 22.35 -11.70 -17.21
C ALA A 112 21.28 -11.06 -18.11
N GLY A 113 21.63 -9.90 -18.68
CA GLY A 113 20.78 -9.12 -19.57
C GLY A 113 19.65 -8.34 -18.88
N LEU A 114 19.66 -8.23 -17.54
CA LEU A 114 18.80 -7.30 -16.81
C LEU A 114 19.51 -5.94 -16.69
N ASN A 115 18.89 -4.90 -17.24
CA ASN A 115 19.40 -3.52 -17.13
C ASN A 115 18.59 -2.70 -16.12
N ALA A 116 17.28 -2.83 -16.19
CA ALA A 116 16.32 -2.23 -15.28
C ALA A 116 15.13 -3.18 -15.09
N VAL A 117 14.46 -3.07 -13.94
CA VAL A 117 13.25 -3.82 -13.61
C VAL A 117 12.30 -2.86 -12.91
N THR A 118 11.06 -2.81 -13.36
CA THR A 118 10.01 -1.99 -12.75
C THR A 118 9.23 -2.82 -11.75
N ILE A 119 9.12 -2.32 -10.53
CA ILE A 119 8.32 -2.89 -9.46
C ILE A 119 7.11 -1.99 -9.25
N THR A 120 5.92 -2.57 -9.36
CA THR A 120 4.66 -1.87 -9.15
C THR A 120 3.99 -2.42 -7.90
N ILE A 121 3.64 -1.54 -6.97
CA ILE A 121 2.80 -1.87 -5.81
C ILE A 121 1.41 -1.32 -6.12
N LYS A 122 0.37 -2.15 -5.96
CA LYS A 122 -1.00 -1.77 -6.27
C LYS A 122 -1.96 -2.35 -5.24
N ASP A 123 -2.90 -1.53 -4.80
CA ASP A 123 -4.08 -1.99 -4.10
C ASP A 123 -5.20 -2.30 -5.11
N GLU A 124 -5.63 -3.56 -5.16
CA GLU A 124 -6.71 -3.99 -6.06
C GLU A 124 -8.10 -3.47 -5.61
N LYS A 125 -8.24 -3.01 -4.36
CA LYS A 125 -9.51 -2.47 -3.85
C LYS A 125 -9.76 -1.04 -4.33
N THR A 126 -8.76 -0.17 -4.19
CA THR A 126 -8.87 1.27 -4.48
C THR A 126 -8.24 1.66 -5.82
N ASN A 127 -7.57 0.73 -6.50
CA ASN A 127 -6.75 0.97 -7.70
C ASN A 127 -5.65 2.02 -7.51
N LYS A 128 -5.24 2.28 -6.26
CA LYS A 128 -4.04 3.08 -5.99
C LYS A 128 -2.81 2.24 -6.30
N SER A 129 -1.90 2.82 -7.07
CA SER A 129 -0.65 2.19 -7.45
C SER A 129 0.50 3.18 -7.36
N ASP A 130 1.68 2.64 -7.15
CA ASP A 130 2.94 3.35 -7.25
C ASP A 130 4.00 2.42 -7.81
N GLU A 131 5.01 2.99 -8.45
CA GLU A 131 6.03 2.23 -9.16
C GLU A 131 7.43 2.78 -8.96
N ILE A 132 8.40 1.87 -9.05
CA ILE A 132 9.82 2.18 -8.94
C ILE A 132 10.62 1.36 -9.94
N ILE A 133 11.55 2.01 -10.61
CA ILE A 133 12.49 1.41 -11.55
C ILE A 133 13.78 1.11 -10.80
N LEU A 134 14.08 -0.18 -10.64
CA LEU A 134 15.31 -0.67 -10.07
C LEU A 134 16.36 -0.83 -11.19
N MET A 135 17.38 0.01 -11.17
CA MET A 135 18.44 0.02 -12.19
C MET A 135 19.69 -0.72 -11.73
N PHE A 136 20.15 -1.66 -12.56
CA PHE A 136 21.40 -2.41 -12.40
C PHE A 136 22.60 -1.68 -13.00
N LYS A 137 22.32 -0.83 -13.99
CA LYS A 137 23.33 -0.04 -14.69
C LYS A 137 22.71 1.29 -15.07
N MET A 138 23.12 2.37 -14.43
CA MET A 138 22.84 3.71 -14.93
C MET A 138 23.47 3.83 -16.33
N PRO A 139 22.73 4.30 -17.36
CA PRO A 139 23.37 4.81 -18.55
C PRO A 139 24.33 5.91 -18.08
N GLY A 140 25.64 5.67 -18.22
CA GLY A 140 26.61 6.75 -18.03
C GLY A 140 26.21 7.88 -18.98
N ASP A 141 26.28 9.11 -18.48
CA ASP A 141 25.97 10.36 -19.16
C ASP A 141 25.81 10.18 -20.67
N ILE A 142 24.61 10.44 -21.20
CA ILE A 142 24.44 10.58 -22.64
C ILE A 142 25.38 11.72 -23.06
N ILE A 143 26.57 11.38 -23.54
CA ILE A 143 27.48 12.34 -24.17
C ILE A 143 26.76 12.74 -25.46
N VAL A 144 25.97 13.81 -25.39
CA VAL A 144 25.47 14.48 -26.59
C VAL A 144 26.73 15.03 -27.28
N PRO A 145 27.11 14.55 -28.47
CA PRO A 145 28.22 15.15 -29.17
C PRO A 145 27.83 16.60 -29.50
N ASP A 146 28.62 17.56 -29.01
CA ASP A 146 28.50 18.95 -29.42
C ASP A 146 28.57 18.99 -30.95
N LEU A 147 27.49 19.47 -31.58
CA LEU A 147 27.45 19.75 -33.01
C LEU A 147 28.19 21.08 -33.23
N ASP A 148 29.50 21.00 -33.45
CA ASP A 148 30.28 22.08 -34.08
C ASP A 148 29.97 22.17 -35.60
#